data_AF-A0A6P0I1L1-F1
#
_entry.id   AF-A0A6P0I1L1-F1
#
_cell.length_a   1.000
_cell.length_b   1.000
_cell.length_c   1.000
_cell.angle_alpha   90.00
_cell.angle_beta   90.00
_cell.angle_gamma   90.00
#
_symmetry.space_group_name_H-M   'P 1'
#
loop_
_entity.id
_entity.type
_entity.pdbx_description
1 polymer ?
#
loop_
_entity_poly.entity_id
_entity_poly.type
_entity_poly.pdbx_seq_one_letter_code
_entity_poly.pdbx_strand_id
1 'polypeptide(L)'
;MAVDTQDVESLGWFFQEQEEKQTALGVATFNLYQGAVCFDGQEMKVPVVVGNGIPEILIGLSWLENRRLVVERKSGILTLESFSD
;
A
#
# COMPACT_ATOMS: atom_id res chain seq x y z
N MET A 1 2.12 0.18 -1.40
CA MET A 1 1.45 0.12 -0.08
C MET A 1 2.34 -0.70 0.84
N ALA A 2 2.36 -0.43 2.14
CA ALA A 2 3.02 -1.28 3.13
C ALA A 2 2.09 -1.63 4.29
N VAL A 3 2.14 -2.88 4.75
CA VAL A 3 1.23 -3.46 5.76
C VAL A 3 2.02 -4.38 6.69
N ASP A 4 1.57 -4.49 7.94
CA ASP A 4 2.19 -5.40 8.91
C ASP A 4 1.97 -6.87 8.57
N THR A 5 2.93 -7.71 8.93
CA THR A 5 2.86 -9.15 8.70
C THR A 5 1.67 -9.80 9.42
N GLN A 6 1.30 -9.35 10.62
CA GLN A 6 0.18 -9.93 11.37
C GLN A 6 -1.17 -9.69 10.67
N ASP A 7 -1.34 -8.52 10.05
CA ASP A 7 -2.53 -8.18 9.29
C ASP A 7 -2.61 -9.03 8.01
N VAL A 8 -1.49 -9.17 7.30
CA VAL A 8 -1.38 -9.96 6.07
C VAL A 8 -1.71 -11.42 6.31
N GLU A 9 -1.20 -12.02 7.39
CA GLU A 9 -1.53 -13.38 7.81
C GLU A 9 -3.01 -13.54 8.12
N SER A 10 -3.60 -12.57 8.82
CA SER A 10 -5.03 -12.58 9.17
C SER A 10 -5.95 -12.42 7.96
N LEU A 11 -5.52 -11.64 6.96
CA LEU A 11 -6.23 -11.40 5.70
C LEU A 11 -6.03 -12.52 4.67
N GLY A 12 -5.11 -13.46 4.92
CA GLY A 12 -4.84 -14.58 4.03
C GLY A 12 -4.26 -14.16 2.67
N TRP A 13 -3.53 -13.04 2.62
CA TRP A 13 -2.88 -12.59 1.39
C TRP A 13 -1.69 -13.49 1.04
N PHE A 14 -1.47 -13.68 -0.26
CA PHE A 14 -0.46 -14.62 -0.74
C PHE A 14 0.87 -13.91 -0.99
N PHE A 15 1.95 -14.53 -0.50
CA PHE A 15 3.30 -14.15 -0.88
C PHE A 15 3.46 -14.28 -2.39
N GLN A 16 3.99 -13.24 -3.02
CA GLN A 16 4.23 -13.20 -4.45
C GLN A 16 5.72 -13.41 -4.74
N GLU A 17 6.57 -12.53 -4.23
CA GLU A 17 8.01 -12.55 -4.50
C GLU A 17 8.81 -11.70 -3.51
N GLN A 18 10.14 -11.77 -3.63
CA GLN A 18 11.05 -10.83 -2.98
C GLN A 18 11.62 -9.86 -4.00
N GLU A 19 11.68 -8.58 -3.65
CA GLU A 19 12.22 -7.53 -4.51
C GLU A 19 13.33 -6.77 -3.77
N GLU A 20 14.49 -6.61 -4.39
CA GLU A 20 15.54 -5.73 -3.87
C GLU A 20 15.27 -4.27 -4.26
N LYS A 21 15.30 -3.36 -3.29
CA LYS A 21 15.15 -1.92 -3.53
C LYS A 21 16.30 -1.13 -2.92
N GLN A 22 16.69 -0.08 -3.64
CA GLN A 22 17.58 0.93 -3.10
C GLN A 22 16.84 1.78 -2.07
N THR A 23 17.35 1.81 -0.85
CA THR A 23 16.87 2.67 0.24
C THR A 23 17.93 3.72 0.60
N ALA A 24 17.58 4.64 1.50
CA ALA A 24 18.54 5.58 2.07
C ALA A 24 19.68 4.90 2.86
N LEU A 25 19.48 3.64 3.29
CA LEU A 25 20.46 2.85 4.04
C LEU A 25 21.20 1.82 3.17
N GLY A 26 21.02 1.85 1.85
CA GLY A 26 21.55 0.84 0.93
C GLY A 26 20.47 -0.06 0.34
N VAL A 27 20.89 -1.17 -0.27
CA VAL A 27 19.98 -2.15 -0.86
C VAL A 27 19.34 -2.98 0.25
N ALA A 28 18.01 -3.14 0.18
CA ALA A 28 17.25 -3.98 1.09
C ALA A 28 16.27 -4.86 0.30
N THR A 29 16.06 -6.08 0.78
CA THR A 29 15.07 -7.01 0.22
C THR A 29 13.72 -6.81 0.91
N PHE A 30 12.67 -6.72 0.12
CA PHE A 30 11.29 -6.57 0.57
C PHE A 30 10.46 -7.77 0.14
N ASN A 31 9.61 -8.27 1.04
CA ASN A 31 8.61 -9.27 0.68
C ASN A 31 7.40 -8.58 0.06
N LEU A 32 7.04 -8.99 -1.16
CA LEU A 32 5.84 -8.56 -1.84
C LEU A 32 4.75 -9.60 -1.72
N TYR A 33 3.56 -9.14 -1.41
CA TYR A 33 2.34 -9.93 -1.36
C TYR A 33 1.33 -9.38 -2.36
N GLN A 34 0.49 -10.27 -2.89
CA GLN A 34 -0.68 -9.87 -3.66
C GLN A 34 -1.81 -9.53 -2.69
N GLY A 35 -1.94 -8.25 -2.34
CA GLY A 35 -3.03 -7.77 -1.51
C GLY A 35 -4.29 -7.42 -2.31
N ALA A 36 -5.40 -7.33 -1.60
CA ALA A 36 -6.68 -6.85 -2.13
C ALA A 36 -7.16 -5.67 -1.29
N VAL A 37 -7.52 -4.58 -1.96
CA VAL A 37 -7.99 -3.35 -1.32
C VAL A 37 -9.32 -2.95 -1.93
N CYS A 38 -10.27 -2.57 -1.07
CA CYS A 38 -11.55 -2.01 -1.50
C CYS A 38 -11.45 -0.50 -1.41
N PHE A 39 -11.57 0.17 -2.55
CA PHE A 39 -11.53 1.62 -2.67
C PHE A 39 -12.74 2.08 -3.49
N ASP A 40 -13.53 3.02 -2.95
CA ASP A 40 -14.81 3.45 -3.54
C ASP A 40 -15.77 2.29 -3.92
N GLY A 41 -15.79 1.24 -3.09
CA GLY A 41 -16.61 0.05 -3.34
C GLY A 41 -16.08 -0.87 -4.45
N GLN A 42 -14.93 -0.56 -5.04
CA GLN A 42 -14.27 -1.40 -6.03
C GLN A 42 -13.09 -2.14 -5.39
N GLU A 43 -13.07 -3.45 -5.55
CA GLU A 43 -11.95 -4.28 -5.12
C GLU A 43 -10.87 -4.30 -6.21
N MET A 44 -9.62 -4.05 -5.80
CA MET A 44 -8.48 -4.09 -6.69
C MET A 44 -7.32 -4.88 -6.07
N LYS A 45 -6.62 -5.64 -6.90
CA LYS A 45 -5.40 -6.35 -6.52
C LYS A 45 -4.21 -5.41 -6.66
N VAL A 46 -3.40 -5.31 -5.62
CA VAL A 46 -2.23 -4.42 -5.58
C VAL A 46 -1.01 -5.14 -4.99
N PRO A 47 0.21 -4.82 -5.45
CA PRO A 47 1.42 -5.28 -4.79
C PRO A 47 1.57 -4.56 -3.43
N VAL A 48 1.84 -5.35 -2.39
CA VAL A 48 1.98 -4.86 -1.01
C VAL A 48 3.33 -5.26 -0.46
N VAL A 49 4.09 -4.29 0.03
CA VAL A 49 5.31 -4.54 0.81
C VAL A 49 4.90 -4.95 2.22
N VAL A 50 5.40 -6.09 2.69
CA VAL A 50 5.08 -6.61 4.02
C VAL A 50 6.30 -6.55 4.92
N GLY A 51 6.12 -6.05 6.13
CA GLY A 51 7.19 -5.89 7.12
C GLY A 51 6.67 -6.06 8.55
N ASN A 52 7.60 -6.18 9.49
CA ASN A 52 7.27 -6.32 10.92
C ASN A 52 7.25 -4.95 11.60
N GLY A 53 6.27 -4.75 12.48
CA GLY A 53 6.17 -3.56 13.31
C GLY A 53 5.72 -2.32 12.53
N ILE A 54 4.93 -2.51 11.47
CA ILE A 54 4.32 -1.41 10.73
C ILE A 54 3.03 -1.03 11.49
N PRO A 55 2.99 0.10 12.21
CA PRO A 55 1.87 0.39 13.12
C PRO A 55 0.58 0.78 12.40
N GLU A 56 0.69 1.26 11.15
CA GLU A 56 -0.42 1.75 10.33
C GLU A 56 -0.18 1.39 8.86
N ILE A 57 -1.26 1.20 8.09
CA ILE A 57 -1.17 0.98 6.65
C ILE A 57 -0.57 2.22 5.96
N LEU A 58 0.50 2.02 5.19
CA LEU A 58 1.17 3.10 4.46
C LEU A 58 0.80 3.08 2.98
N ILE A 59 0.23 4.18 2.48
CA ILE A 59 0.01 4.41 1.06
C ILE A 59 1.23 5.13 0.48
N GLY A 60 1.90 4.48 -0.48
CA GLY A 60 3.10 5.01 -1.12
C GLY A 60 2.76 5.93 -2.29
N LEU A 61 3.73 6.75 -2.71
CA LEU A 61 3.57 7.72 -3.80
C LEU A 61 3.16 7.11 -5.15
N SER A 62 3.45 5.82 -5.41
CA SER A 62 3.04 5.14 -6.64
C SER A 62 1.51 5.13 -6.84
N TRP A 63 0.74 5.23 -5.75
CA TRP A 63 -0.72 5.38 -5.84
C TRP A 63 -1.16 6.69 -6.48
N LEU A 64 -0.29 7.70 -6.47
CA LEU A 64 -0.57 9.04 -6.97
C LEU A 64 -0.16 9.21 -8.45
N GLU A 65 0.34 8.16 -9.10
CA GLU A 65 0.68 8.22 -10.53
C GLU A 65 -0.54 8.51 -11.38
N ASN A 66 -1.67 7.87 -11.07
CA ASN A 66 -2.94 8.01 -11.80
C ASN A 66 -4.08 8.49 -10.88
N ARG A 67 -3.73 9.02 -9.70
CA ARG A 67 -4.71 9.49 -8.72
C ARG A 67 -4.27 10.77 -8.04
N ARG A 68 -5.24 11.57 -7.60
CA ARG A 68 -5.03 12.79 -6.83
C ARG A 68 -5.41 12.57 -5.37
N LEU A 69 -4.47 12.79 -4.47
CA LEU A 69 -4.74 12.83 -3.02
C LEU A 69 -5.07 14.25 -2.56
N VAL A 70 -6.24 14.42 -1.93
CA VAL A 70 -6.67 15.65 -1.26
C VAL A 70 -6.81 15.35 0.24
N VAL A 71 -6.14 16.14 1.08
CA VAL A 71 -6.15 15.97 2.53
C VAL A 71 -6.76 17.20 3.19
N GLU A 72 -7.92 17.04 3.79
CA GLU A 72 -8.61 18.07 4.54
C GLU A 72 -8.54 17.78 6.04
N ARG A 73 -7.41 18.14 6.67
CA ARG A 73 -7.14 17.77 8.08
C ARG A 73 -8.17 18.29 9.08
N LYS A 74 -8.74 19.48 8.85
CA LYS A 74 -9.71 20.07 9.79
C LYS A 74 -11.04 19.32 9.81
N SER A 75 -11.46 18.77 8.66
CA SER A 75 -12.67 17.97 8.53
C SER A 75 -12.42 16.47 8.72
N GLY A 76 -11.15 16.04 8.77
CA GLY A 76 -10.79 14.63 8.88
C GLY A 76 -11.05 13.84 7.61
N ILE A 77 -11.13 14.51 6.46
CA ILE A 77 -11.45 13.90 5.17
C ILE A 77 -10.16 13.67 4.37
N LEU A 78 -10.03 12.47 3.83
CA LEU A 78 -9.01 12.09 2.87
C LEU A 78 -9.70 11.54 1.63
N THR A 79 -9.39 12.15 0.49
CA THR A 79 -10.01 11.83 -0.80
C THR A 79 -8.89 11.45 -1.78
N LEU A 80 -9.00 10.29 -2.43
CA LEU A 80 -8.03 9.81 -3.41
C LEU A 80 -8.75 9.52 -4.73
N GLU A 81 -8.77 10.49 -5.64
CA GLU A 81 -9.55 10.48 -6.88
C GLU A 81 -8.75 9.87 -8.02
N SER A 82 -9.33 8.94 -8.79
CA SER A 82 -8.72 8.53 -10.06
C SER A 82 -8.91 9.59 -11.13
N PHE A 83 -7.91 9.78 -11.98
CA PHE A 83 -8.14 10.50 -13.23
C PHE A 83 -8.98 9.60 -14.15
N SER A 84 -10.16 10.07 -14.55
CA SER A 84 -10.93 9.49 -15.65
C SER A 84 -10.46 10.09 -16.98
N ASP A 85 -10.16 9.23 -17.97
CA ASP A 85 -10.05 9.62 -19.38
C ASP A 85 -11.41 10.08 -19.94
#